data_AF-A0A8C1LXG8-F1
#
_entry.id   AF-A0A8C1LXG8-F1
#
_cell.length_a   1.000
_cell.length_b   1.000
_cell.length_c   1.000
_cell.angle_alpha   90.00
_cell.angle_beta   90.00
_cell.angle_gamma   90.00
#
_symmetry.space_group_name_H-M   'P 1'
#
loop_
_entity.id
_entity.type
_entity.pdbx_description
1 polymer ?
#
loop_
_entity_poly.entity_id
_entity_poly.type
_entity_poly.pdbx_seq_one_letter_code
_entity_poly.pdbx_strand_id
1 'polypeptide(L)'
;MTSEVSQVSLSELPMDNWMAHLPSALWETPLCYMAIPGSHNAITYCLDRNDRSPVDPTQPDMLQKLDKYMKPIIRPFVYKWAIAQESSIREQLDSGVRYCDLRIAHRPNDSSNDLYFYHGVYTTITVEMVLKEIREWLDVHPKEVVILSFSHFLGLSQELHTLLVSSIKNNVFDSKLCPKMECVTLRNLWSQGHQVIVSYEHNIANYHRELWFHIPYWWANKCKAEALIEEFERRKQNGRPGGFFVTGINLTEDLKYICSHPTESLKDMVMSAYPILLSWVKQQKPGSNTGSLNIIAGDFVTESRFIPTVIALNENLLKRTIITEP
;
A
#
# COMPACT_ATOMS: atom_id res chain seq x y z
N MET A 1 -12.37 42.85 10.99
CA MET A 1 -10.98 42.35 10.91
C MET A 1 -11.03 40.86 11.17
N THR A 2 -11.32 40.08 10.13
CA THR A 2 -11.25 38.62 10.18
C THR A 2 -9.78 38.23 10.09
N SER A 3 -9.26 37.64 11.15
CA SER A 3 -7.91 37.07 11.15
C SER A 3 -7.86 35.96 10.10
N GLU A 4 -7.19 36.22 8.97
CA GLU A 4 -6.71 35.16 8.08
C GLU A 4 -5.70 34.32 8.88
N VAL A 5 -6.19 33.30 9.57
CA VAL A 5 -5.34 32.20 10.00
C VAL A 5 -4.88 31.56 8.71
N SER A 6 -3.60 31.75 8.36
CA SER A 6 -2.99 31.08 7.22
C SER A 6 -3.22 29.58 7.39
N GLN A 7 -4.15 29.02 6.63
CA GLN A 7 -4.48 27.61 6.72
C GLN A 7 -3.27 26.84 6.21
N VAL A 8 -2.53 26.21 7.12
CA VAL A 8 -1.36 25.39 6.78
C VAL A 8 -1.81 24.33 5.77
N SER A 9 -1.14 24.26 4.62
CA SER A 9 -1.46 23.24 3.62
C SER A 9 -1.28 21.86 4.22
N LEU A 10 -2.18 20.93 3.90
CA LEU A 10 -2.10 19.56 4.41
C LEU A 10 -0.82 18.84 3.89
N SER A 11 -0.18 19.35 2.84
CA SER A 11 1.12 18.86 2.35
C SER A 11 2.32 19.18 3.24
N GLU A 12 2.16 20.06 4.23
CA GLU A 12 3.24 20.53 5.12
C GLU A 12 3.02 20.07 6.58
N LEU A 13 2.06 19.14 6.79
CA LEU A 13 1.85 18.52 8.11
C LEU A 13 3.04 17.65 8.53
N PRO A 14 3.21 17.39 9.84
CA PRO A 14 4.13 16.35 10.31
C PRO A 14 3.71 15.00 9.72
N MET A 15 4.53 14.44 8.82
CA MET A 15 4.14 13.27 8.00
C MET A 15 3.99 12.00 8.83
N ASP A 16 4.73 11.86 9.92
CA ASP A 16 4.61 10.76 10.86
C ASP A 16 3.29 10.79 11.65
N ASN A 17 2.65 11.97 11.77
CA ASN A 17 1.43 12.21 12.55
C ASN A 17 0.35 12.97 11.76
N TRP A 18 0.29 12.81 10.43
CA TRP A 18 -0.54 13.69 9.62
C TRP A 18 -2.04 13.53 9.89
N MET A 19 -2.53 12.32 10.20
CA MET A 19 -3.95 12.09 10.51
C MET A 19 -4.36 12.80 11.80
N ALA A 20 -3.48 12.82 12.80
CA ALA A 20 -3.67 13.52 14.07
C ALA A 20 -3.78 15.05 13.90
N HIS A 21 -3.11 15.60 12.89
CA HIS A 21 -3.05 17.04 12.59
C HIS A 21 -4.07 17.49 11.55
N LEU A 22 -4.90 16.58 11.01
CA LEU A 22 -5.98 16.98 10.12
C LEU A 22 -6.97 17.92 10.85
N PRO A 23 -7.56 18.90 10.14
CA PRO A 23 -8.63 19.72 10.68
C PRO A 23 -9.82 18.87 11.15
N SER A 24 -10.47 19.30 12.25
CA SER A 24 -11.57 18.56 12.86
C SER A 24 -12.75 18.29 11.94
N ALA A 25 -12.97 19.14 10.92
CA ALA A 25 -13.96 18.94 9.88
C ALA A 25 -13.75 17.64 9.07
N LEU A 26 -12.53 17.11 9.03
CA LEU A 26 -12.23 15.85 8.34
C LEU A 26 -12.33 14.62 9.25
N TRP A 27 -12.44 14.77 10.57
CA TRP A 27 -12.46 13.63 11.49
C TRP A 27 -13.71 12.76 11.37
N GLU A 28 -14.81 13.33 10.87
CA GLU A 28 -16.06 12.62 10.55
C GLU A 28 -16.13 12.12 9.12
N THR A 29 -15.13 12.45 8.28
CA THR A 29 -15.15 11.96 6.91
C THR A 29 -14.87 10.45 6.93
N PRO A 30 -15.72 9.62 6.28
CA PRO A 30 -15.42 8.20 6.11
C PRO A 30 -14.05 8.03 5.44
N LEU A 31 -13.20 7.17 6.00
CA LEU A 31 -11.84 6.93 5.50
C LEU A 31 -11.83 6.41 4.06
N CYS A 32 -12.88 5.71 3.61
CA CYS A 32 -13.06 5.33 2.21
C CYS A 32 -13.31 6.52 1.27
N TYR A 33 -13.61 7.70 1.81
CA TYR A 33 -13.80 8.96 1.07
C TYR A 33 -12.61 9.92 1.22
N MET A 34 -11.55 9.55 1.95
CA MET A 34 -10.34 10.34 2.07
C MET A 34 -9.29 9.90 1.04
N ALA A 35 -8.36 10.79 0.69
CA ALA A 35 -7.16 10.41 -0.04
C ALA A 35 -6.12 9.87 0.94
N ILE A 36 -5.65 8.64 0.71
CA ILE A 36 -4.72 7.95 1.60
C ILE A 36 -3.49 7.50 0.79
N PRO A 37 -2.26 7.91 1.17
CA PRO A 37 -1.05 7.44 0.52
C PRO A 37 -0.79 5.96 0.87
N GLY A 38 -0.55 5.16 -0.16
CA GLY A 38 -0.29 3.73 -0.05
C GLY A 38 1.02 3.30 -0.69
N SER A 39 1.57 2.19 -0.22
CA SER A 39 2.77 1.55 -0.76
C SER A 39 2.41 0.24 -1.43
N HIS A 40 2.70 0.12 -2.73
CA HIS A 40 2.60 -1.14 -3.46
C HIS A 40 3.81 -2.02 -3.13
N ASN A 41 3.59 -3.32 -2.93
CA ASN A 41 4.66 -4.27 -2.58
C ASN A 41 5.55 -3.75 -1.44
N ALA A 42 4.93 -3.38 -0.32
CA ALA A 42 5.54 -2.48 0.67
C ALA A 42 6.84 -2.99 1.29
N ILE A 43 7.05 -4.31 1.33
CA ILE A 43 8.18 -4.95 2.04
C ILE A 43 9.29 -5.42 1.09
N THR A 44 9.33 -4.90 -0.14
CA THR A 44 10.37 -5.28 -1.12
C THR A 44 11.75 -4.67 -0.87
N TYR A 45 11.91 -3.81 0.15
CA TYR A 45 13.20 -3.22 0.53
C TYR A 45 14.20 -4.23 1.10
N CYS A 46 13.73 -5.39 1.57
CA CYS A 46 14.53 -6.42 2.22
C CYS A 46 14.49 -7.78 1.50
N LEU A 47 14.29 -7.79 0.18
CA LEU A 47 14.35 -9.02 -0.63
C LEU A 47 15.72 -9.72 -0.46
N ASP A 48 15.68 -11.04 -0.33
CA ASP A 48 16.83 -11.88 -0.08
C ASP A 48 17.70 -12.01 -1.34
N ARG A 49 18.85 -11.32 -1.29
CA ARG A 49 19.83 -11.25 -2.38
C ARG A 49 20.80 -12.44 -2.42
N ASN A 50 20.62 -13.44 -1.56
CA ASN A 50 21.45 -14.64 -1.55
C ASN A 50 21.11 -15.55 -2.74
N ASP A 51 22.12 -16.07 -3.44
CA ASP A 51 21.97 -17.02 -4.55
C ASP A 51 21.24 -18.33 -4.15
N ARG A 52 21.17 -18.62 -2.84
CA ARG A 52 20.42 -19.75 -2.28
C ARG A 52 18.94 -19.45 -2.07
N SER A 53 18.53 -18.18 -2.10
CA SER A 53 17.13 -17.78 -1.93
C SER A 53 16.27 -18.36 -3.05
N PRO A 54 15.12 -18.98 -2.74
CA PRO A 54 14.23 -19.49 -3.77
C PRO A 54 13.68 -18.35 -4.64
N VAL A 55 13.45 -18.63 -5.92
CA VAL A 55 12.59 -17.78 -6.77
C VAL A 55 11.16 -18.23 -6.56
N ASP A 56 10.23 -17.28 -6.65
CA ASP A 56 8.81 -17.55 -6.75
C ASP A 56 8.53 -18.61 -7.84
N PRO A 57 7.95 -19.76 -7.49
CA PRO A 57 7.70 -20.86 -8.42
C PRO A 57 6.65 -20.52 -9.49
N THR A 58 5.93 -19.41 -9.37
CA THR A 58 4.96 -18.92 -10.36
C THR A 58 5.60 -18.08 -11.46
N GLN A 59 6.89 -17.75 -11.35
CA GLN A 59 7.63 -17.04 -12.40
C GLN A 59 7.68 -17.86 -13.70
N PRO A 60 7.81 -17.23 -14.88
CA PRO A 60 7.85 -17.95 -16.15
C PRO A 60 8.92 -19.04 -16.18
N ASP A 61 8.63 -20.19 -16.80
CA ASP A 61 9.54 -21.34 -16.92
C ASP A 61 10.94 -20.96 -17.42
N MET A 62 11.00 -20.01 -18.35
CA MET A 62 12.27 -19.49 -18.87
C MET A 62 13.10 -18.87 -17.73
N LEU A 63 12.48 -18.06 -16.88
CA LEU A 63 13.11 -17.39 -15.75
C LEU A 63 13.52 -18.41 -14.68
N GLN A 64 12.69 -19.43 -14.41
CA GLN A 64 13.05 -20.54 -13.51
C GLN A 64 14.25 -21.35 -14.01
N LYS A 65 14.29 -21.67 -15.32
CA LYS A 65 15.43 -22.39 -15.93
C LYS A 65 16.69 -21.54 -15.95
N LEU A 66 16.56 -20.26 -16.33
CA LEU A 66 17.66 -19.30 -16.32
C LEU A 66 18.22 -19.10 -14.91
N ASP A 67 17.36 -19.02 -13.90
CA ASP A 67 17.79 -18.99 -12.51
C ASP A 67 18.55 -20.27 -12.13
N LYS A 68 18.05 -21.45 -12.51
CA LYS A 68 18.71 -22.72 -12.16
C LYS A 68 20.15 -22.82 -12.68
N TYR A 69 20.42 -22.33 -13.91
CA TYR A 69 21.71 -22.55 -14.58
C TYR A 69 22.61 -21.32 -14.65
N MET A 70 22.07 -20.10 -14.48
CA MET A 70 22.78 -18.83 -14.72
C MET A 70 22.57 -17.79 -13.60
N LYS A 71 22.48 -18.22 -12.33
CA LYS A 71 22.21 -17.36 -11.16
C LYS A 71 23.01 -16.06 -11.12
N PRO A 72 24.36 -16.06 -11.24
CA PRO A 72 25.14 -14.84 -11.06
C PRO A 72 24.84 -13.77 -12.12
N ILE A 73 24.30 -14.18 -13.26
CA ILE A 73 23.93 -13.28 -14.34
C ILE A 73 22.50 -12.79 -14.16
N ILE A 74 21.55 -13.68 -13.85
CA ILE A 74 20.11 -13.39 -13.89
C ILE A 74 19.62 -12.72 -12.60
N ARG A 75 20.15 -13.11 -11.44
CA ARG A 75 19.72 -12.60 -10.14
C ARG A 75 19.86 -11.08 -10.00
N PRO A 76 20.97 -10.45 -10.41
CA PRO A 76 21.07 -9.00 -10.44
C PRO A 76 19.95 -8.32 -11.24
N PHE A 77 19.53 -8.89 -12.38
CA PHE A 77 18.40 -8.35 -13.15
C PHE A 77 17.07 -8.56 -12.42
N VAL A 78 16.82 -9.74 -11.86
CA VAL A 78 15.60 -10.01 -11.08
C VAL A 78 15.46 -8.99 -9.95
N TYR A 79 16.53 -8.74 -9.18
CA TYR A 79 16.47 -7.79 -8.07
C TYR A 79 16.22 -6.35 -8.52
N LYS A 80 16.79 -5.91 -9.65
CA LYS A 80 16.55 -4.57 -10.21
C LYS A 80 15.08 -4.31 -10.57
N TRP A 81 14.34 -5.35 -10.94
CA TRP A 81 12.94 -5.24 -11.33
C TRP A 81 11.97 -5.67 -10.22
N ALA A 82 12.44 -6.43 -9.23
CA ALA A 82 11.62 -6.89 -8.11
C ALA A 82 11.47 -5.88 -6.97
N ILE A 83 12.44 -4.97 -6.78
CA ILE A 83 12.40 -4.00 -5.69
C ILE A 83 11.45 -2.86 -6.07
N ALA A 84 10.35 -2.73 -5.33
CA ALA A 84 9.35 -1.66 -5.48
C ALA A 84 9.48 -0.57 -4.41
N GLN A 85 10.12 -0.86 -3.28
CA GLN A 85 10.40 0.10 -2.21
C GLN A 85 11.86 -0.05 -1.76
N GLU A 86 12.53 1.06 -1.47
CA GLU A 86 13.87 1.05 -0.85
C GLU A 86 13.82 1.42 0.63
N SER A 87 12.81 2.18 1.05
CA SER A 87 12.59 2.54 2.45
C SER A 87 12.00 1.37 3.23
N SER A 88 12.44 1.20 4.47
CA SER A 88 11.88 0.26 5.44
C SER A 88 10.41 0.57 5.75
N ILE A 89 9.71 -0.38 6.39
CA ILE A 89 8.30 -0.17 6.75
C ILE A 89 8.14 1.03 7.69
N ARG A 90 9.06 1.18 8.67
CA ARG A 90 9.06 2.34 9.57
C ARG A 90 9.29 3.65 8.83
N GLU A 91 10.29 3.72 7.95
CA GLU A 91 10.55 4.94 7.17
C GLU A 91 9.36 5.30 6.25
N GLN A 92 8.67 4.30 5.69
CA GLN A 92 7.43 4.53 4.93
C GLN A 92 6.32 5.13 5.80
N LEU A 93 6.12 4.60 7.01
CA LEU A 93 5.14 5.12 7.97
C LEU A 93 5.49 6.53 8.46
N ASP A 94 6.76 6.78 8.79
CA ASP A 94 7.29 8.10 9.17
C ASP A 94 7.13 9.12 8.03
N SER A 95 7.22 8.66 6.78
CA SER A 95 6.99 9.49 5.59
C SER A 95 5.51 9.75 5.30
N GLY A 96 4.59 9.09 5.99
CA GLY A 96 3.15 9.31 5.94
C GLY A 96 2.32 8.23 5.24
N VAL A 97 2.91 7.11 4.83
CA VAL A 97 2.17 5.96 4.27
C VAL A 97 1.18 5.42 5.31
N ARG A 98 -0.06 5.16 4.88
CA ARG A 98 -1.12 4.59 5.75
C ARG A 98 -1.86 3.43 5.09
N TYR A 99 -1.46 3.01 3.90
CA TYR A 99 -1.87 1.76 3.27
C TYR A 99 -0.65 0.94 2.85
N CYS A 100 -0.60 -0.34 3.20
CA CYS A 100 0.48 -1.24 2.80
C CYS A 100 -0.09 -2.46 2.06
N ASP A 101 0.36 -2.67 0.82
CA ASP A 101 0.11 -3.91 0.07
C ASP A 101 1.11 -4.99 0.50
N LEU A 102 0.61 -6.06 1.10
CA LEU A 102 1.37 -7.13 1.73
C LEU A 102 1.10 -8.46 1.03
N ARG A 103 2.02 -8.86 0.14
CA ARG A 103 1.99 -10.17 -0.51
C ARG A 103 2.68 -11.20 0.36
N ILE A 104 1.98 -12.28 0.72
CA ILE A 104 2.45 -13.23 1.74
C ILE A 104 2.76 -14.58 1.12
N ALA A 105 3.90 -15.15 1.49
CA ALA A 105 4.30 -16.48 1.05
C ALA A 105 4.90 -17.33 2.17
N HIS A 106 4.73 -18.65 2.04
CA HIS A 106 5.55 -19.63 2.74
C HIS A 106 6.69 -20.06 1.82
N ARG A 107 7.93 -20.10 2.34
CA ARG A 107 9.10 -20.41 1.53
C ARG A 107 9.11 -21.90 1.15
N PRO A 108 9.44 -22.26 -0.10
CA PRO A 108 9.58 -23.66 -0.50
C PRO A 108 10.64 -24.38 0.33
N ASN A 109 10.33 -25.60 0.80
CA ASN A 109 11.18 -26.43 1.66
C ASN A 109 11.50 -25.81 3.03
N ASP A 110 10.77 -24.78 3.44
CA ASP A 110 10.82 -24.32 4.82
C ASP A 110 10.00 -25.26 5.71
N SER A 111 10.64 -25.78 6.74
CA SER A 111 10.00 -26.69 7.71
C SER A 111 9.39 -25.94 8.89
N SER A 112 9.66 -24.63 9.01
CA SER A 112 9.01 -23.78 9.99
C SER A 112 7.63 -23.32 9.49
N ASN A 113 6.88 -22.66 10.38
CA ASN A 113 5.63 -21.98 10.03
C ASN A 113 5.86 -20.49 9.68
N ASP A 114 7.11 -20.09 9.42
CA ASP A 114 7.45 -18.70 9.16
C ASP A 114 6.90 -18.27 7.80
N LEU A 115 6.25 -17.12 7.81
CA LEU A 115 5.75 -16.49 6.60
C LEU A 115 6.65 -15.30 6.24
N TYR A 116 6.79 -15.07 4.95
CA TYR A 116 7.63 -14.03 4.36
C TYR A 116 6.82 -13.20 3.38
N PHE A 117 7.35 -12.05 3.01
CA PHE A 117 6.84 -11.30 1.88
C PHE A 117 7.60 -11.71 0.61
N TYR A 118 7.01 -11.45 -0.56
CA TYR A 118 7.67 -11.78 -1.81
C TYR A 118 7.27 -10.87 -2.97
N HIS A 119 8.20 -10.73 -3.92
CA HIS A 119 7.95 -10.19 -5.25
C HIS A 119 9.02 -10.78 -6.19
N GLY A 120 8.70 -11.88 -6.87
CA GLY A 120 9.67 -12.69 -7.63
C GLY A 120 10.68 -13.47 -6.77
N VAL A 121 11.10 -12.91 -5.64
CA VAL A 121 11.96 -13.50 -4.60
C VAL A 121 11.40 -13.17 -3.21
N TYR A 122 11.87 -13.85 -2.18
CA TYR A 122 11.34 -13.74 -0.80
C TYR A 122 12.14 -12.72 0.03
N THR A 123 11.52 -12.11 1.03
CA THR A 123 12.20 -11.24 2.01
C THR A 123 13.05 -12.02 2.99
N THR A 124 14.08 -11.38 3.55
CA THR A 124 14.90 -11.97 4.63
C THR A 124 14.21 -11.93 6.00
N ILE A 125 13.31 -10.97 6.21
CA ILE A 125 12.54 -10.81 7.44
C ILE A 125 11.15 -11.44 7.31
N THR A 126 10.61 -11.91 8.43
CA THR A 126 9.29 -12.57 8.48
C THR A 126 8.15 -11.57 8.56
N VAL A 127 6.94 -12.03 8.23
CA VAL A 127 5.70 -11.27 8.37
C VAL A 127 5.51 -10.82 9.82
N GLU A 128 5.71 -11.72 10.80
CA GLU A 128 5.52 -11.38 12.20
C GLU A 128 6.44 -10.25 12.68
N MET A 129 7.70 -10.23 12.24
CA MET A 129 8.65 -9.15 12.57
C MET A 129 8.13 -7.79 12.08
N VAL A 130 7.67 -7.72 10.83
CA VAL A 130 7.17 -6.47 10.24
C VAL A 130 5.87 -6.01 10.91
N LEU A 131 4.97 -6.94 11.25
CA LEU A 131 3.73 -6.57 11.96
C LEU A 131 4.04 -6.05 13.37
N LYS A 132 5.03 -6.61 14.07
CA LYS A 132 5.50 -6.10 15.36
C LYS A 132 6.11 -4.70 15.23
N GLU A 133 6.91 -4.45 14.19
CA GLU A 133 7.47 -3.12 13.91
C GLU A 133 6.37 -2.08 13.65
N ILE A 134 5.33 -2.44 12.88
CA ILE A 134 4.15 -1.58 12.69
C ILE A 134 3.43 -1.34 14.02
N ARG A 135 3.25 -2.37 14.85
CA ARG A 135 2.63 -2.26 16.18
C ARG A 135 3.40 -1.29 17.09
N GLU A 136 4.72 -1.42 17.17
CA GLU A 136 5.58 -0.53 17.96
C GLU A 136 5.50 0.92 17.45
N TRP A 137 5.45 1.11 16.13
CA TRP A 137 5.24 2.44 15.56
C TRP A 137 3.88 3.02 15.95
N LEU A 138 2.81 2.22 15.93
CA LEU A 138 1.47 2.66 16.35
C LEU A 138 1.36 2.98 17.83
N ASP A 139 2.18 2.35 18.68
CA ASP A 139 2.21 2.64 20.12
C ASP A 139 2.72 4.06 20.42
N VAL A 140 3.59 4.61 19.58
CA VAL A 140 4.07 6.00 19.70
C VAL A 140 3.27 7.00 18.83
N HIS A 141 2.34 6.52 18.01
CA HIS A 141 1.47 7.32 17.12
C HIS A 141 -0.03 7.01 17.34
N PRO A 142 -0.61 7.30 18.53
CA PRO A 142 -1.92 6.79 18.94
C PRO A 142 -3.12 7.27 18.11
N LYS A 143 -2.94 8.31 17.29
CA LYS A 143 -3.98 8.87 16.41
C LYS A 143 -3.77 8.51 14.93
N GLU A 144 -2.77 7.72 14.61
CA GLU A 144 -2.55 7.26 13.25
C GLU A 144 -3.23 5.91 13.02
N VAL A 145 -3.75 5.72 11.81
CA VAL A 145 -4.49 4.51 11.40
C VAL A 145 -3.84 3.91 10.17
N VAL A 146 -3.49 2.63 10.22
CA VAL A 146 -2.85 1.91 9.11
C VAL A 146 -3.79 0.85 8.54
N ILE A 147 -3.86 0.79 7.21
CA ILE A 147 -4.59 -0.21 6.44
C ILE A 147 -3.58 -1.23 5.89
N LEU A 148 -3.70 -2.48 6.30
CA LEU A 148 -2.82 -3.57 5.88
C LEU A 148 -3.61 -4.51 4.97
N SER A 149 -3.20 -4.63 3.71
CA SER A 149 -3.85 -5.52 2.74
C SER A 149 -3.04 -6.80 2.57
N PHE A 150 -3.52 -7.89 3.14
CA PHE A 150 -2.93 -9.22 2.99
C PHE A 150 -3.56 -9.89 1.76
N SER A 151 -2.73 -10.10 0.74
CA SER A 151 -3.16 -10.53 -0.60
C SER A 151 -2.15 -11.51 -1.19
N HIS A 152 -2.47 -12.03 -2.38
CA HIS A 152 -1.54 -12.83 -3.19
C HIS A 152 -0.85 -13.94 -2.39
N PHE A 153 -1.62 -14.73 -1.64
CA PHE A 153 -1.06 -15.78 -0.80
C PHE A 153 -0.40 -16.88 -1.63
N LEU A 154 0.88 -17.18 -1.37
CA LEU A 154 1.66 -18.17 -2.09
C LEU A 154 2.16 -19.28 -1.15
N GLY A 155 1.69 -20.50 -1.37
CA GLY A 155 2.13 -21.68 -0.60
C GLY A 155 1.60 -21.76 0.83
N LEU A 156 0.58 -20.97 1.19
CA LEU A 156 -0.04 -21.05 2.52
C LEU A 156 -1.07 -22.18 2.57
N SER A 157 -0.92 -23.09 3.54
CA SER A 157 -1.96 -24.05 3.90
C SER A 157 -3.07 -23.40 4.74
N GLN A 158 -4.17 -24.12 4.95
CA GLN A 158 -5.26 -23.66 5.83
C GLN A 158 -4.78 -23.47 7.29
N GLU A 159 -3.86 -24.30 7.74
CA GLU A 159 -3.22 -24.18 9.06
C GLU A 159 -2.37 -22.91 9.14
N LEU A 160 -1.56 -22.62 8.12
CA LEU A 160 -0.76 -21.39 8.07
C LEU A 160 -1.64 -20.14 8.02
N HIS A 161 -2.76 -20.16 7.29
CA HIS A 161 -3.76 -19.10 7.35
C HIS A 161 -4.31 -18.89 8.77
N THR A 162 -4.62 -19.98 9.47
CA THR A 162 -5.15 -19.94 10.83
C THR A 162 -4.12 -19.38 11.83
N LEU A 163 -2.85 -19.75 11.68
CA LEU A 163 -1.74 -19.24 12.48
C LEU A 163 -1.49 -17.75 12.21
N LEU A 164 -1.48 -17.32 10.95
CA LEU A 164 -1.31 -15.91 10.60
C LEU A 164 -2.43 -15.04 11.17
N VAL A 165 -3.69 -15.48 11.01
CA VAL A 165 -4.85 -14.77 11.58
C VAL A 165 -4.77 -14.71 13.11
N SER A 166 -4.38 -15.79 13.76
CA SER A 166 -4.19 -15.82 15.22
C SER A 166 -3.08 -14.87 15.66
N SER A 167 -1.98 -14.79 14.90
CA SER A 167 -0.87 -13.87 15.17
C SER A 167 -1.31 -12.41 15.03
N ILE A 168 -1.95 -12.05 13.91
CA ILE A 168 -2.51 -10.70 13.66
C ILE A 168 -3.43 -10.30 14.81
N LYS A 169 -4.37 -11.17 15.17
CA LYS A 169 -5.41 -10.89 16.16
C LYS A 169 -4.88 -10.84 17.58
N ASN A 170 -4.24 -11.91 18.04
CA ASN A 170 -4.02 -12.11 19.47
C ASN A 170 -2.60 -11.73 19.90
N ASN A 171 -1.62 -11.81 19.00
CA ASN A 171 -0.22 -11.64 19.37
C ASN A 171 0.30 -10.24 19.03
N VAL A 172 -0.17 -9.65 17.92
CA VAL A 172 0.39 -8.39 17.41
C VAL A 172 -0.50 -7.18 17.63
N PHE A 173 -1.74 -7.18 17.12
CA PHE A 173 -2.55 -5.96 17.13
C PHE A 173 -3.62 -5.91 18.22
N ASP A 174 -4.19 -7.05 18.62
CA ASP A 174 -5.14 -7.15 19.73
C ASP A 174 -6.22 -6.06 19.67
N SER A 175 -6.37 -5.26 20.72
CA SER A 175 -7.38 -4.19 20.81
C SER A 175 -7.21 -3.06 19.79
N LYS A 176 -6.10 -3.00 19.04
CA LYS A 176 -5.90 -1.98 17.98
C LYS A 176 -6.63 -2.34 16.69
N LEU A 177 -7.11 -3.57 16.51
CA LEU A 177 -7.80 -3.99 15.29
C LEU A 177 -9.20 -3.40 15.20
N CYS A 178 -9.48 -2.71 14.10
CA CYS A 178 -10.80 -2.25 13.74
C CYS A 178 -11.62 -3.41 13.15
N PRO A 179 -12.71 -3.86 13.80
CA PRO A 179 -13.62 -4.82 13.19
C PRO A 179 -14.38 -4.20 12.01
N LYS A 180 -14.88 -5.05 11.13
CA LYS A 180 -15.80 -4.67 10.04
C LYS A 180 -16.91 -3.79 10.60
N MET A 181 -17.03 -2.58 10.05
CA MET A 181 -18.03 -1.59 10.44
C MET A 181 -18.50 -0.82 9.20
N GLU A 182 -19.73 -0.32 9.23
CA GLU A 182 -20.32 0.36 8.07
C GLU A 182 -19.70 1.74 7.80
N CYS A 183 -19.37 2.48 8.87
CA CYS A 183 -18.80 3.83 8.76
C CYS A 183 -17.50 3.93 9.58
N VAL A 184 -16.38 4.02 8.87
CA VAL A 184 -15.03 4.10 9.46
C VAL A 184 -14.56 5.55 9.36
N THR A 185 -14.57 6.28 10.48
CA THR A 185 -14.07 7.66 10.57
C THR A 185 -12.91 7.74 11.54
N LEU A 186 -12.04 8.75 11.40
CA LEU A 186 -10.93 8.96 12.33
C LEU A 186 -11.44 9.14 13.76
N ARG A 187 -12.51 9.92 13.96
CA ARG A 187 -13.09 10.10 15.30
C ARG A 187 -13.51 8.77 15.93
N ASN A 188 -14.19 7.93 15.18
CA ASN A 188 -14.71 6.66 15.70
C ASN A 188 -13.59 5.66 16.00
N LEU A 189 -12.56 5.62 15.16
CA LEU A 189 -11.38 4.78 15.41
C LEU A 189 -10.65 5.22 16.68
N TRP A 190 -10.40 6.53 16.83
CA TRP A 190 -9.72 7.06 18.02
C TRP A 190 -10.50 6.84 19.31
N SER A 191 -11.83 7.03 19.29
CA SER A 191 -12.66 6.83 20.48
C SER A 191 -12.70 5.37 20.94
N GLN A 192 -12.51 4.43 20.01
CA GLN A 192 -12.48 2.99 20.29
C GLN A 192 -11.05 2.46 20.50
N GLY A 193 -10.01 3.28 20.33
CA GLY A 193 -8.61 2.86 20.40
C GLY A 193 -8.17 1.98 19.23
N HIS A 194 -8.95 1.95 18.14
CA HIS A 194 -8.61 1.20 16.93
C HIS A 194 -7.60 1.99 16.08
N GLN A 195 -6.58 1.30 15.58
CA GLN A 195 -5.52 1.86 14.74
C GLN A 195 -5.22 1.02 13.49
N VAL A 196 -5.73 -0.20 13.37
CA VAL A 196 -5.36 -1.11 12.28
C VAL A 196 -6.60 -1.68 11.60
N ILE A 197 -6.67 -1.52 10.28
CA ILE A 197 -7.67 -2.17 9.42
C ILE A 197 -6.95 -3.24 8.62
N VAL A 198 -7.35 -4.51 8.77
CA VAL A 198 -6.74 -5.64 8.05
C VAL A 198 -7.69 -6.13 6.98
N SER A 199 -7.34 -5.93 5.71
CA SER A 199 -7.96 -6.60 4.55
C SER A 199 -7.29 -7.93 4.32
N TYR A 200 -8.07 -8.99 4.07
CA TYR A 200 -7.55 -10.35 3.93
C TYR A 200 -8.21 -11.08 2.75
N GLU A 201 -7.44 -11.36 1.70
CA GLU A 201 -7.89 -11.99 0.44
C GLU A 201 -8.03 -13.53 0.54
N HIS A 202 -8.82 -14.00 1.50
CA HIS A 202 -9.10 -15.43 1.66
C HIS A 202 -10.45 -15.63 2.37
N ASN A 203 -11.12 -16.75 2.09
CA ASN A 203 -12.45 -17.07 2.65
C ASN A 203 -12.47 -17.13 4.20
N ILE A 204 -11.32 -17.30 4.84
CA ILE A 204 -11.18 -17.25 6.31
C ILE A 204 -11.69 -15.91 6.87
N ALA A 205 -11.60 -14.81 6.10
CA ALA A 205 -12.11 -13.50 6.49
C ALA A 205 -13.63 -13.49 6.72
N ASN A 206 -14.39 -14.44 6.14
CA ASN A 206 -15.83 -14.55 6.38
C ASN A 206 -16.17 -14.97 7.82
N TYR A 207 -15.22 -15.61 8.52
CA TYR A 207 -15.42 -16.16 9.86
C TYR A 207 -14.80 -15.29 10.97
N HIS A 208 -14.12 -14.19 10.61
CA HIS A 208 -13.49 -13.28 11.56
C HIS A 208 -13.98 -11.84 11.32
N ARG A 209 -14.55 -11.23 12.36
CA ARG A 209 -15.10 -9.87 12.27
C ARG A 209 -14.00 -8.81 12.15
N GLU A 210 -12.80 -9.12 12.64
CA GLU A 210 -11.61 -8.26 12.63
C GLU A 210 -10.90 -8.23 11.27
N LEU A 211 -11.23 -9.18 10.39
CA LEU A 211 -10.67 -9.25 9.04
C LEU A 211 -11.67 -8.68 8.04
N TRP A 212 -11.31 -7.58 7.40
CA TRP A 212 -12.05 -6.95 6.33
C TRP A 212 -11.97 -7.78 5.05
N PHE A 213 -12.99 -7.64 4.20
CA PHE A 213 -12.94 -8.21 2.86
C PHE A 213 -11.83 -7.56 2.04
N HIS A 214 -11.40 -8.26 1.00
CA HIS A 214 -10.41 -7.77 0.05
C HIS A 214 -10.75 -6.37 -0.45
N ILE A 215 -9.80 -5.44 -0.29
CA ILE A 215 -9.86 -4.09 -0.83
C ILE A 215 -9.52 -4.17 -2.33
N PRO A 216 -10.45 -3.82 -3.25
CA PRO A 216 -10.18 -3.86 -4.67
C PRO A 216 -9.00 -2.99 -5.07
N TYR A 217 -8.12 -3.54 -5.92
CA TYR A 217 -6.95 -2.84 -6.44
C TYR A 217 -7.10 -2.57 -7.94
N TRP A 218 -7.17 -1.29 -8.32
CA TRP A 218 -7.11 -0.89 -9.73
C TRP A 218 -5.68 -0.93 -10.23
N TRP A 219 -5.32 -2.08 -10.78
CA TRP A 219 -4.08 -2.27 -11.50
C TRP A 219 -4.30 -2.00 -13.00
N ALA A 220 -3.57 -1.03 -13.55
CA ALA A 220 -3.66 -0.66 -14.97
C ALA A 220 -2.92 -1.65 -15.89
N ASN A 221 -1.89 -2.32 -15.37
CA ASN A 221 -1.02 -3.23 -16.12
C ASN A 221 -0.44 -2.56 -17.37
N LYS A 222 0.30 -1.45 -17.19
CA LYS A 222 0.90 -0.63 -18.25
C LYS A 222 2.34 -0.25 -17.89
N CYS A 223 3.22 -0.24 -18.90
CA CYS A 223 4.62 0.18 -18.78
C CYS A 223 4.86 1.68 -19.03
N LYS A 224 3.81 2.45 -19.35
CA LYS A 224 3.88 3.89 -19.65
C LYS A 224 2.87 4.69 -18.84
N ALA A 225 3.29 5.86 -18.36
CA ALA A 225 2.47 6.76 -17.54
C ALA A 225 1.18 7.20 -18.24
N GLU A 226 1.26 7.58 -19.52
CA GLU A 226 0.12 8.08 -20.29
C GLU A 226 -0.95 6.99 -20.47
N ALA A 227 -0.52 5.77 -20.79
CA ALA A 227 -1.41 4.63 -20.96
C ALA A 227 -2.05 4.20 -19.63
N LEU A 228 -1.33 4.33 -18.52
CA LEU A 228 -1.86 4.10 -17.17
C LEU A 228 -2.93 5.15 -16.83
N ILE A 229 -2.66 6.43 -17.11
CA ILE A 229 -3.60 7.54 -16.88
C ILE A 229 -4.86 7.36 -17.73
N GLU A 230 -4.72 7.05 -19.01
CA GLU A 230 -5.85 6.81 -19.92
C GLU A 230 -6.77 5.69 -19.37
N GLU A 231 -6.19 4.60 -18.89
CA GLU A 231 -6.96 3.50 -18.30
C GLU A 231 -7.69 3.93 -17.02
N PHE A 232 -7.07 4.75 -16.17
CA PHE A 232 -7.74 5.26 -14.96
C PHE A 232 -8.83 6.28 -15.26
N GLU A 233 -8.65 7.16 -16.23
CA GLU A 233 -9.73 8.05 -16.67
C GLU A 233 -10.91 7.27 -17.25
N ARG A 234 -10.64 6.19 -18.01
CA ARG A 234 -11.67 5.27 -18.48
C ARG A 234 -12.39 4.56 -17.32
N ARG A 235 -11.66 4.08 -16.30
CA ARG A 235 -12.28 3.42 -15.13
C ARG A 235 -13.14 4.38 -14.31
N LYS A 236 -12.70 5.61 -14.10
CA LYS A 236 -13.45 6.65 -13.38
C LYS A 236 -14.85 6.92 -13.98
N GLN A 237 -15.03 6.72 -15.29
CA GLN A 237 -16.33 6.86 -15.95
C GLN A 237 -17.34 5.77 -15.55
N ASN A 238 -16.86 4.61 -15.09
CA ASN A 238 -17.72 3.48 -14.68
C ASN A 238 -18.06 3.50 -13.18
N GLY A 239 -17.61 4.53 -12.45
CA GLY A 239 -17.82 4.67 -11.02
C GLY A 239 -16.75 4.02 -10.15
N ARG A 240 -16.63 4.55 -8.93
CA ARG A 240 -15.75 4.03 -7.90
C ARG A 240 -16.39 2.86 -7.13
N PRO A 241 -15.60 1.92 -6.58
CA PRO A 241 -16.08 0.95 -5.61
C PRO A 241 -16.69 1.63 -4.37
N GLY A 242 -17.69 0.99 -3.76
CA GLY A 242 -18.48 1.54 -2.66
C GLY A 242 -17.75 1.63 -1.31
N GLY A 243 -16.62 0.95 -1.15
CA GLY A 243 -15.81 0.96 0.06
C GLY A 243 -14.41 1.51 -0.19
N PHE A 244 -13.45 1.03 0.62
CA PHE A 244 -12.03 1.21 0.34
C PHE A 244 -11.70 0.63 -1.04
N PHE A 245 -10.84 1.32 -1.78
CA PHE A 245 -10.23 0.79 -2.99
C PHE A 245 -8.93 1.53 -3.26
N VAL A 246 -8.05 0.86 -4.01
CA VAL A 246 -6.73 1.38 -4.35
C VAL A 246 -6.67 1.73 -5.82
N THR A 247 -6.16 2.91 -6.13
CA THR A 247 -5.68 3.28 -7.47
C THR A 247 -4.17 3.13 -7.49
N GLY A 248 -3.69 2.04 -8.08
CA GLY A 248 -2.27 1.71 -8.14
C GLY A 248 -1.56 2.41 -9.29
N ILE A 249 -0.85 3.50 -9.01
CA ILE A 249 -0.04 4.22 -10.01
C ILE A 249 1.27 3.49 -10.36
N ASN A 250 1.48 2.29 -9.81
CA ASN A 250 2.62 1.44 -10.15
C ASN A 250 2.59 1.04 -11.62
N LEU A 251 3.74 1.18 -12.29
CA LEU A 251 3.91 0.69 -13.64
C LEU A 251 4.10 -0.83 -13.62
N THR A 252 3.95 -1.45 -14.78
CA THR A 252 4.22 -2.87 -14.95
C THR A 252 5.17 -3.02 -16.11
N GLU A 253 6.38 -3.46 -15.78
CA GLU A 253 7.38 -3.87 -16.73
C GLU A 253 6.90 -5.08 -17.52
N ASP A 254 7.21 -5.08 -18.82
CA ASP A 254 7.03 -6.24 -19.67
C ASP A 254 8.39 -6.73 -20.15
N LEU A 255 8.47 -8.01 -20.58
CA LEU A 255 9.71 -8.61 -21.04
C LEU A 255 10.36 -7.81 -22.18
N LYS A 256 9.56 -7.16 -23.04
CA LYS A 256 10.07 -6.35 -24.13
C LYS A 256 10.79 -5.11 -23.60
N TYR A 257 10.21 -4.43 -22.61
CA TYR A 257 10.80 -3.28 -21.95
C TYR A 257 12.08 -3.65 -21.20
N ILE A 258 12.05 -4.73 -20.41
CA ILE A 258 13.23 -5.20 -19.67
C ILE A 258 14.38 -5.51 -20.63
N CYS A 259 14.09 -6.22 -21.72
CA CYS A 259 15.11 -6.58 -22.72
C CYS A 259 15.65 -5.37 -23.49
N SER A 260 14.87 -4.30 -23.68
CA SER A 260 15.34 -3.09 -24.35
C SER A 260 16.08 -2.10 -23.44
N HIS A 261 16.01 -2.28 -22.11
CA HIS A 261 16.63 -1.38 -21.12
C HIS A 261 17.49 -2.16 -20.10
N PRO A 262 18.58 -2.82 -20.53
CA PRO A 262 19.37 -3.71 -19.67
C PRO A 262 20.11 -2.99 -18.53
N THR A 263 20.34 -1.67 -18.66
CA THR A 263 21.01 -0.86 -17.63
C THR A 263 20.04 -0.28 -16.61
N GLU A 264 18.76 -0.22 -16.92
CA GLU A 264 17.72 0.37 -16.07
C GLU A 264 17.19 -0.62 -15.02
N SER A 265 16.48 -0.06 -14.06
CA SER A 265 15.77 -0.73 -12.98
C SER A 265 14.30 -0.29 -12.94
N LEU A 266 13.49 -0.94 -12.11
CA LEU A 266 12.13 -0.48 -11.85
C LEU A 266 12.14 0.96 -11.29
N LYS A 267 13.15 1.31 -10.47
CA LYS A 267 13.30 2.67 -9.94
C LYS A 267 13.48 3.70 -11.05
N ASP A 268 14.34 3.42 -12.03
CA ASP A 268 14.57 4.34 -13.15
C ASP A 268 13.29 4.56 -13.97
N MET A 269 12.57 3.48 -14.27
CA MET A 269 11.28 3.54 -14.96
C MET A 269 10.28 4.41 -14.18
N VAL A 270 10.12 4.14 -12.88
CA VAL A 270 9.13 4.84 -12.04
C VAL A 270 9.51 6.31 -11.86
N MET A 271 10.78 6.63 -11.61
CA MET A 271 11.25 8.00 -11.44
C MET A 271 11.10 8.83 -12.72
N SER A 272 11.27 8.22 -13.90
CA SER A 272 11.02 8.91 -15.19
C SER A 272 9.54 9.23 -15.41
N ALA A 273 8.64 8.37 -14.91
CA ALA A 273 7.20 8.52 -15.05
C ALA A 273 6.56 9.44 -13.99
N TYR A 274 7.19 9.55 -12.81
CA TYR A 274 6.68 10.27 -11.66
C TYR A 274 6.25 11.73 -11.92
N PRO A 275 6.99 12.56 -12.69
CA PRO A 275 6.54 13.91 -13.00
C PRO A 275 5.15 13.95 -13.67
N ILE A 276 4.89 13.03 -14.59
CA ILE A 276 3.62 12.91 -15.31
C ILE A 276 2.53 12.37 -14.38
N LEU A 277 2.84 11.29 -13.65
CA LEU A 277 1.90 10.67 -12.72
C LEU A 277 1.49 11.63 -11.59
N LEU A 278 2.44 12.35 -10.98
CA LEU A 278 2.15 13.31 -9.92
C LEU A 278 1.38 14.53 -10.42
N SER A 279 1.62 14.97 -11.66
CA SER A 279 0.79 16.00 -12.30
C SER A 279 -0.66 15.54 -12.41
N TRP A 280 -0.89 14.28 -12.75
CA TRP A 280 -2.23 13.67 -12.76
C TRP A 280 -2.80 13.52 -11.34
N VAL A 281 -2.04 13.02 -10.37
CA VAL A 281 -2.48 12.83 -8.98
C VAL A 281 -2.98 14.16 -8.38
N LYS A 282 -2.27 15.28 -8.61
CA LYS A 282 -2.65 16.62 -8.12
C LYS A 282 -4.05 17.09 -8.58
N GLN A 283 -4.54 16.54 -9.69
CA GLN A 283 -5.85 16.90 -10.26
C GLN A 283 -6.99 16.03 -9.71
N GLN A 284 -6.68 14.98 -8.97
CA GLN A 284 -7.68 14.04 -8.46
C GLN A 284 -8.41 14.60 -7.24
N LYS A 285 -9.59 14.04 -6.97
CA LYS A 285 -10.42 14.48 -5.84
C LYS A 285 -10.89 13.28 -5.02
N PRO A 286 -10.68 13.25 -3.70
CA PRO A 286 -11.34 12.28 -2.84
C PRO A 286 -12.83 12.62 -2.66
N GLY A 287 -13.59 11.74 -2.03
CA GLY A 287 -15.01 11.90 -1.76
C GLY A 287 -15.90 10.79 -2.34
N SER A 288 -17.21 10.95 -2.21
CA SER A 288 -18.22 9.97 -2.64
C SER A 288 -18.63 10.04 -4.12
N ASN A 289 -18.09 11.00 -4.88
CA ASN A 289 -18.48 11.18 -6.29
C ASN A 289 -17.96 10.02 -7.17
N THR A 290 -18.64 9.78 -8.30
CA THR A 290 -18.35 8.70 -9.26
C THR A 290 -16.87 8.61 -9.66
N GLY A 291 -16.22 9.74 -9.96
CA GLY A 291 -14.82 9.80 -10.36
C GLY A 291 -13.83 10.06 -9.22
N SER A 292 -14.27 10.02 -7.96
CA SER A 292 -13.39 10.29 -6.81
C SER A 292 -12.50 9.10 -6.49
N LEU A 293 -11.29 9.38 -6.02
CA LEU A 293 -10.31 8.37 -5.61
C LEU A 293 -10.30 8.19 -4.08
N ASN A 294 -9.72 7.07 -3.63
CA ASN A 294 -9.50 6.79 -2.20
C ASN A 294 -8.01 6.57 -1.93
N ILE A 295 -7.57 5.32 -1.79
CA ILE A 295 -6.16 5.02 -1.58
C ILE A 295 -5.43 5.18 -2.92
N ILE A 296 -4.32 5.91 -2.93
CA ILE A 296 -3.44 6.01 -4.09
C ILE A 296 -2.13 5.34 -3.68
N ALA A 297 -1.77 4.25 -4.36
CA ALA A 297 -0.57 3.48 -4.05
C ALA A 297 0.38 3.43 -5.23
N GLY A 298 1.68 3.30 -4.97
CA GLY A 298 2.71 3.21 -6.01
C GLY A 298 4.00 2.58 -5.51
N ASP A 299 5.01 2.59 -6.37
CA ASP A 299 6.38 2.14 -6.09
C ASP A 299 7.24 3.34 -5.69
N PHE A 300 8.22 3.17 -4.79
CA PHE A 300 9.15 4.20 -4.31
C PHE A 300 8.44 5.45 -3.75
N VAL A 301 7.45 5.23 -2.90
CA VAL A 301 6.47 6.26 -2.50
C VAL A 301 7.04 7.37 -1.61
N THR A 302 8.23 7.15 -1.03
CA THR A 302 8.98 8.16 -0.27
C THR A 302 9.66 9.19 -1.16
N GLU A 303 9.71 8.96 -2.48
CA GLU A 303 10.36 9.84 -3.45
C GLU A 303 9.41 10.94 -4.00
N SER A 304 10.01 11.99 -4.56
CA SER A 304 9.35 13.03 -5.38
C SER A 304 8.09 13.69 -4.78
N ARG A 305 7.95 13.72 -3.45
CA ARG A 305 6.78 14.26 -2.74
C ARG A 305 5.45 13.57 -3.10
N PHE A 306 5.48 12.29 -3.47
CA PHE A 306 4.24 11.52 -3.71
C PHE A 306 3.30 11.58 -2.48
N ILE A 307 3.80 11.24 -1.29
CA ILE A 307 2.99 11.18 -0.07
C ILE A 307 2.35 12.54 0.29
N PRO A 308 3.10 13.66 0.40
CA PRO A 308 2.51 14.98 0.62
C PRO A 308 1.47 15.37 -0.43
N THR A 309 1.69 14.97 -1.70
CA THR A 309 0.76 15.26 -2.80
C THR A 309 -0.58 14.57 -2.59
N VAL A 310 -0.57 13.29 -2.19
CA VAL A 310 -1.81 12.54 -1.90
C VAL A 310 -2.54 13.11 -0.68
N ILE A 311 -1.81 13.42 0.40
CA ILE A 311 -2.40 14.00 1.62
C ILE A 311 -3.10 15.34 1.32
N ALA A 312 -2.47 16.20 0.51
CA ALA A 312 -3.03 17.50 0.11
C ALA A 312 -4.36 17.40 -0.64
N LEU A 313 -4.66 16.28 -1.30
CA LEU A 313 -5.94 16.11 -1.99
C LEU A 313 -7.14 16.22 -1.03
N ASN A 314 -6.95 15.92 0.26
CA ASN A 314 -7.98 16.06 1.29
C ASN A 314 -8.42 17.52 1.53
N GLU A 315 -7.66 18.53 1.08
CA GLU A 315 -8.08 19.93 1.09
C GLU A 315 -9.36 20.15 0.25
N ASN A 316 -9.58 19.33 -0.78
CA ASN A 316 -10.79 19.38 -1.59
C ASN A 316 -12.07 19.03 -0.81
N LEU A 317 -11.95 18.30 0.30
CA LEU A 317 -13.09 17.95 1.17
C LEU A 317 -13.49 19.13 2.07
N LEU A 318 -12.51 19.93 2.51
CA LEU A 318 -12.75 21.14 3.30
C LEU A 318 -13.50 22.21 2.49
N LYS A 319 -13.10 22.43 1.23
CA LYS A 319 -13.73 23.42 0.35
C LYS A 319 -15.21 23.15 0.09
N ARG A 320 -15.65 21.88 0.14
CA ARG A 320 -17.06 21.51 -0.04
C ARG A 320 -17.92 21.81 1.19
N THR A 321 -17.33 21.69 2.38
CA THR A 321 -18.01 21.95 3.66
C THR A 321 -18.37 23.43 3.79
N ILE A 322 -17.49 24.33 3.34
CA ILE A 322 -17.70 25.79 3.39
C ILE A 322 -18.83 26.27 2.45
N ILE A 323 -19.04 25.59 1.31
CA ILE A 323 -20.09 25.99 0.33
C ILE A 323 -21.48 25.47 0.73
N THR A 324 -21.56 24.57 1.72
CA THR A 324 -22.82 23.94 2.14
C THR A 324 -23.37 24.47 3.47
N GLU A 325 -22.69 25.44 4.11
CA GLU A 325 -23.28 26.22 5.21
C GLU A 325 -24.10 27.40 4.63
N PRO A 326 -25.41 27.50 4.93
CA PRO A 326 -26.31 28.54 4.41
C PRO A 326 -26.08 29.93 4.99
#